data_AF-A0A8S4SAY1-F1
#
_entry.id   AF-A0A8S4SAY1-F1
#
_cell.length_a   1.000
_cell.length_b   1.000
_cell.length_c   1.000
_cell.angle_alpha   90.00
_cell.angle_beta   90.00
_cell.angle_gamma   90.00
#
_symmetry.space_group_name_H-M   'P 1'
#
loop_
_entity.id
_entity.type
_entity.pdbx_description
1 polymer ?
#
loop_
_entity_poly.entity_id
_entity_poly.type
_entity_poly.pdbx_seq_one_letter_code
_entity_poly.pdbx_strand_id
1 'polypeptide(L)'
;MNLEDMYTTLRSASGGNGAKYEILQKWFEISKIIDGRLISREFFTLSYERLCPSREELSLVQFVQLIGILTRQSKLEVEVFLALFETVSQGIIEEIREENQLKEINDQ
;
A
#
# COMPACT_ATOMS: atom_id res chain seq x y z
N MET A 1 6.43 7.81 -12.86
CA MET A 1 5.73 8.08 -11.58
C MET A 1 6.73 8.12 -10.43
N ASN A 2 6.45 8.84 -9.34
CA ASN A 2 7.29 8.89 -8.13
C ASN A 2 6.53 8.38 -6.87
N LEU A 3 7.20 8.38 -5.70
CA LEU A 3 6.59 7.92 -4.44
C LEU A 3 5.40 8.77 -3.98
N GLU A 4 5.41 10.07 -4.27
CA GLU A 4 4.30 10.98 -3.93
C GLU A 4 3.08 10.70 -4.81
N ASP A 5 3.28 10.42 -6.09
CA ASP A 5 2.21 10.02 -7.01
C ASP A 5 1.59 8.68 -6.57
N MET A 6 2.44 7.71 -6.24
CA MET A 6 2.01 6.40 -5.72
C MET A 6 1.20 6.56 -4.42
N TYR A 7 1.71 7.35 -3.48
CA TYR A 7 1.02 7.67 -2.24
C TYR A 7 -0.34 8.34 -2.49
N THR A 8 -0.37 9.36 -3.35
CA THR A 8 -1.58 10.12 -3.66
C THR A 8 -2.67 9.21 -4.22
N THR A 9 -2.27 8.26 -5.06
CA THR A 9 -3.19 7.31 -5.65
C THR A 9 -3.75 6.34 -4.60
N LEU A 10 -2.89 5.78 -3.73
CA LEU A 10 -3.30 4.86 -2.66
C LEU A 10 -4.14 5.56 -1.56
N ARG A 11 -3.79 6.80 -1.21
CA ARG A 11 -4.60 7.66 -0.34
C ARG A 11 -6.00 7.87 -0.94
N SER A 12 -6.06 8.19 -2.23
CA SER A 12 -7.33 8.40 -2.91
C SER A 12 -8.18 7.13 -2.94
N ALA A 13 -7.58 5.95 -3.11
CA ALA A 13 -8.26 4.66 -3.01
C ALA A 13 -8.72 4.33 -1.57
N SER A 14 -8.08 4.92 -0.57
CA SER A 14 -8.43 4.76 0.84
C SER A 14 -9.63 5.60 1.27
N GLY A 15 -10.06 6.60 0.47
CA GLY A 15 -11.18 7.49 0.80
C GLY A 15 -10.91 8.41 2.00
N GLY A 16 -9.65 8.55 2.42
CA GLY A 16 -9.25 9.22 3.66
C GLY A 16 -8.17 10.29 3.49
N ASN A 17 -7.60 10.71 4.61
CA ASN A 17 -6.52 11.72 4.67
C ASN A 17 -5.12 11.10 4.46
N GLY A 18 -5.01 9.79 4.57
CA GLY A 18 -3.80 9.00 4.35
C GLY A 18 -4.07 7.65 3.65
N ALA A 19 -3.02 6.84 3.54
CA ALA A 19 -3.12 5.51 2.93
C ALA A 19 -3.43 4.46 4.01
N LYS A 20 -4.58 3.78 3.87
CA LYS A 20 -5.05 2.76 4.83
C LYS A 20 -4.26 1.45 4.72
N TYR A 21 -4.15 0.75 5.84
CA TYR A 21 -3.44 -0.53 5.94
C TYR A 21 -3.94 -1.56 4.92
N GLU A 22 -5.26 -1.76 4.84
CA GLU A 22 -5.89 -2.78 3.99
C GLU A 22 -5.62 -2.51 2.51
N ILE A 23 -5.59 -1.22 2.13
CA ILE A 23 -5.39 -0.75 0.76
C ILE A 23 -3.95 -0.96 0.33
N LEU A 24 -3.01 -0.56 1.19
CA LEU A 24 -1.61 -0.82 0.99
C LEU A 24 -1.37 -2.33 0.87
N GLN A 25 -1.83 -3.11 1.85
CA GLN A 25 -1.66 -4.56 1.86
C GLN A 25 -2.20 -5.20 0.58
N LYS A 26 -3.45 -4.89 0.20
CA LYS A 26 -4.08 -5.46 -1.00
C LYS A 26 -3.28 -5.13 -2.25
N TRP A 27 -2.86 -3.87 -2.42
CA TRP A 27 -2.03 -3.48 -3.56
C TRP A 27 -0.68 -4.23 -3.56
N PHE A 28 0.01 -4.31 -2.42
CA PHE A 28 1.29 -5.02 -2.30
C PHE A 28 1.17 -6.52 -2.60
N GLU A 29 0.06 -7.16 -2.23
CA GLU A 29 -0.22 -8.57 -2.52
C GLU A 29 -0.49 -8.81 -4.00
N ILE A 30 -1.27 -7.94 -4.63
CA ILE A 30 -1.59 -8.08 -6.05
C ILE A 30 -0.37 -7.78 -6.93
N SER A 31 0.43 -6.79 -6.56
CA SER A 31 1.72 -6.47 -7.20
C SER A 31 2.82 -7.50 -6.95
N LYS A 32 2.52 -8.58 -6.20
CA LYS A 32 3.46 -9.67 -5.84
C LYS A 32 4.68 -9.22 -5.04
N ILE A 33 4.59 -8.08 -4.37
CA ILE A 33 5.60 -7.64 -3.41
C ILE A 33 5.41 -8.41 -2.09
N ILE A 34 4.16 -8.52 -1.62
CA ILE A 34 3.79 -9.45 -0.54
C ILE A 34 3.39 -10.77 -1.18
N ASP A 35 4.38 -11.64 -1.40
CA ASP A 35 4.19 -12.98 -1.95
C ASP A 35 4.86 -14.09 -1.10
N GLY A 36 5.49 -13.71 0.01
CA GLY A 36 6.26 -14.60 0.87
C GLY A 36 7.68 -14.90 0.40
N ARG A 37 8.04 -14.59 -0.86
CA ARG A 37 9.40 -14.69 -1.40
C ARG A 37 10.17 -13.38 -1.24
N LEU A 38 9.54 -12.27 -1.59
CA LEU A 38 10.11 -10.93 -1.45
C LEU A 38 9.84 -10.38 -0.04
N ILE A 39 8.55 -10.32 0.32
CA ILE A 39 8.09 -9.83 1.60
C ILE A 39 6.99 -10.75 2.12
N SER A 40 7.07 -11.15 3.38
CA SER A 40 5.98 -11.87 4.04
C SER A 40 4.90 -10.90 4.53
N ARG A 41 3.65 -11.35 4.57
CA ARG A 41 2.54 -10.57 5.12
C ARG A 41 2.80 -10.14 6.57
N GLU A 42 3.42 -11.02 7.36
CA GLU A 42 3.81 -10.73 8.74
C GLU A 42 4.83 -9.59 8.80
N PHE A 43 5.88 -9.63 7.97
CA PHE A 43 6.87 -8.56 7.93
C PHE A 43 6.27 -7.21 7.53
N PHE A 44 5.39 -7.22 6.51
CA PHE A 44 4.66 -6.02 6.11
C PHE A 44 3.86 -5.45 7.29
N THR A 45 3.12 -6.31 8.00
CA THR A 45 2.28 -5.93 9.14
C THR A 45 3.12 -5.30 10.26
N LEU A 46 4.20 -5.96 10.67
CA LEU A 46 5.08 -5.45 11.72
C LEU A 46 5.76 -4.13 11.30
N SER A 47 6.12 -4.00 10.03
CA SER A 47 6.72 -2.77 9.49
C SER A 47 5.73 -1.61 9.49
N TYR A 48 4.47 -1.89 9.18
CA TYR A 48 3.39 -0.90 9.26
C TYR A 48 3.14 -0.47 10.70
N GLU A 49 2.94 -1.43 11.61
CA GLU A 49 2.65 -1.16 13.03
C GLU A 49 3.78 -0.40 13.73
N ARG A 50 5.03 -0.61 13.29
CA ARG A 50 6.17 0.18 13.78
C ARG A 50 6.03 1.67 13.48
N LEU A 51 5.35 2.03 12.39
CA LEU A 51 5.15 3.42 11.95
C LEU A 51 3.80 3.98 12.40
N CYS A 52 2.79 3.11 12.52
CA CYS A 52 1.44 3.45 12.96
C CYS A 52 0.87 2.28 13.79
N PRO A 53 1.09 2.28 15.12
CA PRO A 53 0.70 1.15 15.98
C PRO A 53 -0.80 0.86 16.02
N SER A 54 -1.65 1.87 15.80
CA SER A 54 -3.11 1.70 15.75
C SER A 54 -3.61 1.18 14.40
N ARG A 55 -2.72 0.95 13.43
CA ARG A 55 -3.05 0.60 12.03
C ARG A 55 -3.96 1.63 11.33
N GLU A 56 -3.96 2.87 11.82
CA GLU A 56 -4.60 4.01 11.15
C GLU A 56 -3.88 4.36 9.84
N GLU A 57 -4.34 5.41 9.16
CA GLU A 57 -3.82 5.85 7.87
C GLU A 57 -2.37 6.35 7.96
N LEU A 58 -1.51 5.96 7.01
CA LEU A 58 -0.17 6.52 6.90
C LEU A 58 -0.22 7.88 6.22
N SER A 59 0.50 8.85 6.80
CA SER A 59 0.91 10.07 6.10
C SER A 59 1.94 9.78 5.00
N LEU A 60 2.18 10.74 4.10
CA LEU A 60 3.22 10.61 3.06
C LEU A 60 4.59 10.26 3.66
N VAL A 61 4.97 10.89 4.77
CA VAL A 61 6.26 10.64 5.43
C VAL A 61 6.35 9.20 5.93
N GLN A 62 5.31 8.71 6.60
CA GLN A 62 5.28 7.32 7.08
C GLN A 62 5.23 6.32 5.93
N PHE A 63 4.50 6.64 4.85
CA PHE A 63 4.48 5.82 3.65
C PHE A 63 5.88 5.69 3.01
N VAL A 64 6.61 6.81 2.85
CA VAL A 64 7.99 6.78 2.33
C VAL A 64 8.91 5.96 3.26
N GLN A 65 8.74 6.09 4.58
CA GLN A 65 9.47 5.28 5.55
C GLN A 65 9.15 3.78 5.42
N LEU A 66 7.87 3.43 5.20
CA LEU A 66 7.43 2.05 4.97
C LEU A 66 8.13 1.49 3.73
N ILE A 67 8.07 2.18 2.60
CA ILE A 67 8.77 1.76 1.38
C ILE A 67 10.27 1.56 1.65
N GLY A 68 10.92 2.49 2.36
CA GLY A 68 12.32 2.36 2.74
C GLY A 68 12.64 1.15 3.65
N ILE A 69 11.70 0.71 4.49
CA ILE A 69 11.85 -0.53 5.26
C ILE A 69 11.74 -1.75 4.33
N LEU A 70 10.73 -1.76 3.45
CA LEU A 70 10.44 -2.86 2.55
C LEU A 70 11.54 -3.07 1.49
N THR A 71 12.11 -2.00 0.93
CA THR A 71 13.22 -2.06 -0.03
C THR A 71 14.48 -2.64 0.61
N ARG A 72 14.82 -2.22 1.84
CA ARG A 72 15.95 -2.79 2.60
C ARG A 72 15.78 -4.29 2.86
N GLN A 73 14.56 -4.74 3.20
CA GLN A 73 14.31 -6.15 3.47
C GLN A 73 14.36 -7.00 2.21
N SER A 74 13.69 -6.55 1.15
CA SER A 74 13.60 -7.27 -0.13
C SER A 74 14.87 -7.16 -0.98
N LYS A 75 15.78 -6.23 -0.64
CA LYS A 75 16.96 -5.85 -1.45
C LYS A 75 16.58 -5.38 -2.86
N LEU A 76 15.37 -4.84 -3.00
CA LEU A 76 14.88 -4.25 -4.23
C LEU A 76 14.98 -2.73 -4.14
N GLU A 77 15.32 -2.10 -5.24
CA GLU A 77 15.34 -0.65 -5.37
C GLU A 77 13.91 -0.08 -5.39
N VAL A 78 13.76 1.19 -4.99
CA VAL A 78 12.46 1.89 -4.96
C VAL A 78 11.79 1.88 -6.34
N GLU A 79 12.60 2.00 -7.39
CA GLU A 79 12.17 2.01 -8.79
C GLU A 79 11.43 0.72 -9.17
N VAL A 80 11.76 -0.42 -8.55
CA VAL A 80 11.06 -1.69 -8.77
C VAL A 80 9.64 -1.62 -8.23
N PHE A 81 9.46 -1.03 -7.05
CA PHE A 81 8.13 -0.84 -6.44
C PHE A 81 7.28 0.11 -7.29
N LEU A 82 7.88 1.20 -7.78
CA LEU A 82 7.22 2.15 -8.66
C LEU A 82 6.81 1.50 -9.98
N ALA A 83 7.69 0.71 -10.60
CA ALA A 83 7.38 -0.01 -11.83
C ALA A 83 6.25 -1.04 -11.64
N LEU A 84 6.30 -1.82 -10.55
CA LEU A 84 5.23 -2.75 -10.18
C LEU A 84 3.92 -2.03 -9.90
N PHE A 85 3.96 -0.83 -9.32
CA PHE A 85 2.77 -0.01 -9.14
C PHE A 85 2.21 0.43 -10.48
N GLU A 86 3.03 0.97 -11.39
CA GLU A 86 2.56 1.43 -12.70
C GLU A 86 1.85 0.30 -13.48
N THR A 87 2.42 -0.90 -13.49
CA THR A 87 1.85 -2.05 -14.24
C THR A 87 0.51 -2.53 -13.71
N VAL A 88 0.22 -2.31 -12.43
CA VAL A 88 -0.99 -2.82 -11.77
C VAL A 88 -1.96 -1.71 -11.38
N SER A 89 -1.57 -0.43 -11.51
CA SER A 89 -2.29 0.72 -10.97
C SER A 89 -3.71 0.86 -11.51
N GLN A 90 -3.94 0.78 -12.83
CA GLN A 90 -5.26 1.13 -13.38
C GLN A 90 -6.35 0.09 -13.09
N GLY A 91 -6.06 -1.21 -13.20
CA GLY A 91 -7.08 -2.25 -13.00
C GLY A 91 -7.42 -2.50 -11.54
N ILE A 92 -6.41 -2.45 -10.67
CA ILE A 92 -6.56 -2.87 -9.27
C ILE A 92 -7.00 -1.73 -8.37
N ILE A 93 -6.66 -0.48 -8.71
CA ILE A 93 -7.12 0.66 -7.93
C ILE A 93 -8.62 0.87 -8.12
N GLU A 94 -9.15 0.55 -9.31
CA GLU A 94 -10.59 0.54 -9.55
C GLU A 94 -11.26 -0.58 -8.73
N GLU A 95 -10.72 -1.80 -8.75
CA GLU A 95 -11.22 -2.92 -7.93
C GLU A 95 -11.19 -2.60 -6.41
N ILE A 96 -10.11 -1.99 -5.93
CA ILE A 96 -9.97 -1.54 -4.54
C ILE A 96 -11.03 -0.48 -4.20
N ARG A 97 -11.29 0.47 -5.12
CA ARG A 97 -12.28 1.54 -4.91
C ARG A 97 -13.70 0.99 -4.88
N GLU A 98 -14.06 0.12 -5.82
CA GLU A 98 -15.39 -0.48 -5.90
C GLU A 98 -15.71 -1.28 -4.63
N GLU A 99 -14.78 -2.11 -4.16
CA GLU A 99 -14.98 -2.89 -2.92
C GLU A 99 -15.16 -2.01 -1.69
N ASN A 100 -14.43 -0.91 -1.59
CA ASN A 100 -14.57 0.02 -0.46
C ASN A 100 -15.91 0.75 -0.50
N GLN A 101 -16.33 1.24 -1.67
CA GLN A 101 -17.64 1.89 -1.82
C GLN A 101 -18.78 0.93 -1.46
N LEU A 102 -18.67 -0.33 -1.88
CA LEU A 102 -19.66 -1.37 -1.55
C LEU A 102 -19.69 -1.68 -0.04
N LYS A 103 -18.55 -1.66 0.66
CA LYS A 103 -18.53 -1.86 2.13
C LYS A 103 -19.20 -0.69 2.86
N GLU A 104 -18.92 0.55 2.47
CA GLU A 104 -19.51 1.74 3.09
C GLU A 104 -21.05 1.78 2.93
N ILE A 105 -21.59 1.29 1.82
CA ILE A 105 -23.04 1.19 1.60
C ILE A 105 -23.69 0.12 2.48
N ASN A 106 -23.01 -1.00 2.72
CA ASN A 106 -23.56 -2.12 3.49
C ASN A 106 -23.45 -1.94 5.01
N ASP A 107 -22.56 -1.05 5.48
CA ASP A 107 -22.35 -0.74 6.90
C ASP A 107 -23.26 0.41 7.41
N GLN A 108 -24.15 0.96 6.57
CA GLN A 108 -25.16 1.99 6.90
C GLN A 108 -26.57 1.40 7.06
#